data_AF-A0A536SQJ5-F1
#
_entry.id   AF-A0A536SQJ5-F1
#
_cell.length_a   1.000
_cell.length_b   1.000
_cell.length_c   1.000
_cell.angle_alpha   90.00
_cell.angle_beta   90.00
_cell.angle_gamma   90.00
#
_symmetry.space_group_name_H-M   'P 1'
#
loop_
_entity.id
_entity.type
_entity.pdbx_description
1 polymer ?
#
loop_
_entity_poly.entity_id
_entity_poly.type
_entity_poly.pdbx_seq_one_letter_code
_entity_poly.pdbx_strand_id
1 'polypeptide(L)'
;MAHTFPELKKKPLAELREIAAGIEHEAVKGYTQLNKDHLLAAICKALNIDMHVHHEVKGVDKTAIKTKIREWQKKRDEALAAKDRSKLKVALDHIHHFKHALRKAMV
;
A
#
# COMPACT_ATOMS: atom_id res chain seq x y z
N MET A 1 12.47 -14.38 18.01
CA MET A 1 13.13 -13.56 16.98
C MET A 1 12.03 -13.03 16.07
N ALA A 2 11.86 -11.71 15.98
CA ALA A 2 10.76 -11.10 15.25
C ALA A 2 10.97 -11.27 13.75
N HIS A 3 10.37 -12.30 13.15
CA HIS A 3 10.37 -12.47 11.70
C HIS A 3 9.73 -11.24 11.06
N THR A 4 10.35 -10.66 10.03
CA THR A 4 9.73 -9.58 9.25
C THR A 4 9.14 -10.13 7.96
N PHE A 5 8.07 -9.52 7.45
CA PHE A 5 7.44 -9.93 6.18
C PHE A 5 8.44 -10.07 5.00
N PRO A 6 9.40 -9.15 4.79
CA PRO A 6 10.39 -9.28 3.72
C PRO A 6 11.29 -10.50 3.84
N GLU A 7 11.62 -10.91 5.06
CA GLU A 7 12.43 -12.11 5.33
C GLU A 7 11.64 -13.38 5.02
N LEU A 8 10.38 -13.45 5.49
CA LEU A 8 9.50 -14.58 5.21
C LEU A 8 9.24 -14.74 3.70
N LYS A 9 9.05 -13.62 2.97
CA LYS A 9 8.81 -13.65 1.52
C LYS A 9 9.99 -14.23 0.72
N LYS A 10 11.22 -13.99 1.19
CA LYS A 10 12.45 -14.48 0.54
C LYS A 10 12.72 -15.97 0.79
N LYS A 11 12.17 -16.54 1.85
CA LYS A 11 12.37 -17.96 2.19
C LYS A 11 11.70 -18.92 1.19
N PRO A 12 12.25 -20.13 1.01
CA PRO A 12 11.61 -21.20 0.24
C PRO A 12 10.38 -21.74 0.97
N LEU A 13 9.49 -22.40 0.23
CA LEU A 13 8.25 -22.98 0.78
C LEU A 13 8.52 -24.00 1.90
N ALA A 14 9.60 -24.77 1.78
CA ALA A 14 10.00 -25.76 2.79
C ALA A 14 10.27 -25.10 4.15
N GLU A 15 11.08 -24.04 4.19
CA GLU A 15 11.35 -23.27 5.40
C GLU A 15 10.10 -22.59 5.97
N LEU A 16 9.19 -22.12 5.11
CA LEU A 16 7.92 -21.55 5.57
C LEU A 16 7.04 -22.61 6.26
N ARG A 17 7.07 -23.86 5.79
CA ARG A 17 6.34 -24.98 6.42
C ARG A 17 6.94 -25.36 7.76
N GLU A 18 8.26 -25.34 7.89
CA GLU A 18 8.95 -25.56 9.17
C GLU A 18 8.58 -24.50 10.20
N ILE A 19 8.56 -23.23 9.78
CA ILE A 19 8.12 -22.11 10.62
C ILE A 19 6.65 -22.27 11.02
N ALA A 20 5.78 -22.65 10.08
CA ALA A 20 4.36 -22.89 10.36
C ALA A 20 4.11 -24.09 11.29
N ALA A 21 4.93 -25.15 11.19
CA ALA A 21 4.84 -26.32 12.07
C ALA A 21 5.14 -25.99 13.54
N GLY A 22 6.00 -24.99 13.79
CA GLY A 22 6.32 -24.49 15.13
C GLY A 22 5.34 -23.45 15.67
N ILE A 23 4.29 -23.09 14.91
CA ILE A 23 3.31 -22.06 15.30
C ILE A 23 1.96 -22.74 15.59
N GLU A 24 1.52 -22.72 16.84
CA GLU A 24 0.19 -23.18 17.22
C GLU A 24 -0.84 -22.05 17.05
N HIS A 25 -1.24 -21.79 15.80
CA HIS A 25 -2.26 -20.78 15.50
C HIS A 25 -3.27 -21.32 14.49
N GLU A 26 -4.55 -20.96 14.65
CA GLU A 26 -5.64 -21.44 13.80
C GLU A 26 -5.41 -21.10 12.31
N ALA A 27 -4.80 -19.95 12.04
CA ALA A 27 -4.48 -19.50 10.68
C ALA A 27 -3.50 -20.42 9.92
N VAL A 28 -2.61 -21.14 10.61
CA VAL A 28 -1.63 -22.05 9.98
C VAL A 28 -2.09 -23.51 9.98
N LYS A 29 -3.34 -23.81 10.43
CA LYS A 29 -3.90 -25.15 10.29
C LYS A 29 -4.01 -25.51 8.80
N GLY A 30 -3.44 -26.65 8.42
CA GLY A 30 -3.37 -27.08 7.02
C GLY A 30 -2.19 -26.50 6.22
N TYR A 31 -1.15 -25.97 6.90
CA TYR A 31 0.04 -25.39 6.25
C TYR A 31 0.74 -26.29 5.20
N THR A 32 0.53 -27.62 5.26
CA THR A 32 1.06 -28.58 4.27
C THR A 32 0.40 -28.46 2.90
N GLN A 33 -0.87 -28.04 2.83
CA GLN A 33 -1.65 -27.90 1.61
C GLN A 33 -1.68 -26.46 1.06
N LEU A 34 -1.27 -25.48 1.86
CA LEU A 34 -1.25 -24.08 1.45
C LEU A 34 -0.16 -23.82 0.40
N ASN A 35 -0.49 -22.99 -0.60
CA ASN A 35 0.49 -22.43 -1.52
C ASN A 35 1.38 -21.39 -0.80
N LYS A 36 2.45 -20.95 -1.45
CA LYS A 36 3.43 -20.04 -0.83
C LYS A 36 2.81 -18.74 -0.31
N ASP A 37 1.90 -18.15 -1.08
CA ASP A 37 1.29 -16.86 -0.72
C ASP A 37 0.31 -16.99 0.45
N HIS A 38 -0.53 -18.04 0.47
CA HIS A 38 -1.44 -18.31 1.58
C HIS A 38 -0.71 -18.73 2.84
N LEU A 39 0.37 -19.52 2.71
CA LEU A 39 1.21 -19.91 3.85
C LEU A 39 1.90 -18.69 4.46
N LEU A 40 2.44 -17.80 3.64
CA LEU A 40 3.01 -16.53 4.08
C LEU A 40 1.97 -15.69 4.83
N ALA A 41 0.75 -15.60 4.29
CA ALA A 41 -0.34 -14.86 4.90
C ALA A 41 -0.74 -15.42 6.27
N ALA A 42 -0.85 -16.74 6.35
CA ALA A 42 -1.17 -17.46 7.57
C ALA A 42 -0.11 -17.24 8.66
N ILE A 43 1.17 -17.35 8.30
CA ILE A 43 2.30 -17.12 9.22
C ILE A 43 2.33 -15.66 9.68
N CYS A 44 2.15 -14.70 8.77
CA CYS A 44 2.12 -13.29 9.12
C CYS A 44 0.95 -12.97 10.07
N LYS A 45 -0.24 -13.53 9.80
CA LYS A 45 -1.40 -13.40 10.69
C LYS A 45 -1.14 -14.02 12.07
N ALA A 46 -0.50 -15.19 12.13
CA ALA A 46 -0.21 -15.88 13.38
C ALA A 46 0.86 -15.17 14.23
N LEU A 47 1.85 -14.56 13.58
CA LEU A 47 2.91 -13.79 14.24
C LEU A 47 2.55 -12.31 14.44
N ASN A 48 1.33 -11.91 14.09
CA ASN A 48 0.85 -10.52 14.09
C ASN A 48 1.78 -9.56 13.32
N ILE A 49 2.34 -10.04 12.21
CA ILE A 49 3.18 -9.28 11.28
C ILE A 49 2.28 -8.70 10.20
N ASP A 50 2.37 -7.39 9.96
CA ASP A 50 1.64 -6.77 8.86
C ASP A 50 2.20 -7.26 7.51
N MET A 51 1.34 -7.92 6.71
CA MET A 51 1.68 -8.40 5.37
C MET A 51 1.86 -7.26 4.37
N HIS A 52 1.26 -6.10 4.67
CA HIS A 52 1.36 -4.97 3.79
C HIS A 52 2.73 -4.34 4.01
N VAL A 53 3.57 -4.41 2.97
CA VAL A 53 4.67 -3.46 2.84
C VAL A 53 4.00 -2.09 2.81
N HIS A 54 3.91 -1.43 3.98
CA HIS A 54 3.62 -0.02 4.02
C HIS A 54 4.76 0.62 3.26
N HIS A 55 4.50 1.13 2.06
CA HIS A 55 5.47 1.98 1.38
C HIS A 55 5.71 3.17 2.30
N GLU A 56 6.80 3.07 3.05
CA GLU A 56 7.33 4.13 3.88
C GLU A 56 7.71 5.24 2.91
N VAL A 57 6.86 6.27 2.85
CA VAL A 57 7.15 7.42 1.99
C VAL A 57 8.25 8.21 2.65
N LYS A 58 9.48 7.85 2.29
CA LYS A 58 10.68 8.59 2.63
C LYS A 58 10.82 9.73 1.62
N GLY A 59 10.78 10.97 2.10
CA GLY A 59 11.21 12.14 1.33
C GLY A 59 10.13 12.96 0.62
N VAL A 60 8.83 12.68 0.82
CA VAL A 60 7.75 13.52 0.28
C VAL A 60 6.75 13.91 1.36
N ASP A 61 6.56 15.22 1.52
CA ASP A 61 5.51 15.77 2.37
C ASP A 61 4.13 15.55 1.74
N LYS A 62 3.52 14.42 2.07
CA LYS A 62 2.17 14.06 1.65
C LYS A 62 1.14 15.11 2.05
N THR A 63 1.36 15.82 3.16
CA THR A 63 0.39 16.80 3.66
C THR A 63 0.37 18.02 2.76
N ALA A 64 1.54 18.54 2.40
CA ALA A 64 1.68 19.65 1.45
C ALA A 64 1.07 19.34 0.08
N ILE A 65 1.32 18.13 -0.45
CA ILE A 65 0.72 17.72 -1.75
C ILE A 65 -0.80 17.60 -1.64
N LYS A 66 -1.33 17.02 -0.55
CA LYS A 66 -2.78 16.92 -0.33
C LYS A 66 -3.43 18.30 -0.19
N THR A 67 -2.76 19.27 0.42
CA THR A 67 -3.25 20.66 0.50
C THR A 67 -3.35 21.28 -0.89
N LYS A 68 -2.31 21.17 -1.71
CA LYS A 68 -2.34 21.64 -3.11
C LYS A 68 -3.46 20.98 -3.92
N ILE A 69 -3.69 19.68 -3.76
CA ILE A 69 -4.81 19.00 -4.43
C ILE A 69 -6.15 19.62 -4.03
N ARG A 70 -6.37 19.90 -2.75
CA ARG A 70 -7.61 20.53 -2.25
C ARG A 70 -7.81 21.94 -2.84
N GLU A 71 -6.75 22.73 -2.95
CA GLU A 71 -6.81 24.05 -3.59
C GLU A 71 -7.22 23.96 -5.06
N TRP A 72 -6.63 23.04 -5.82
CA TRP A 72 -7.01 22.84 -7.23
C TRP A 72 -8.40 22.25 -7.40
N GLN A 73 -8.89 21.45 -6.45
CA GLN A 73 -10.28 20.99 -6.45
C GLN A 73 -11.28 22.14 -6.30
N LYS A 74 -10.99 23.14 -5.44
CA LYS A 74 -11.82 24.35 -5.35
C LYS A 74 -11.85 25.10 -6.68
N LYS A 75 -10.69 25.31 -7.31
CA LYS A 75 -10.58 25.95 -8.64
C LYS A 75 -11.33 25.18 -9.74
N ARG A 76 -11.32 23.85 -9.67
CA ARG A 76 -12.11 22.99 -10.57
C ARG A 76 -13.61 23.25 -10.38
N ASP A 77 -14.07 23.32 -9.13
CA ASP A 77 -15.48 23.52 -8.81
C ASP A 77 -15.96 24.92 -9.22
N GLU A 78 -15.13 25.94 -9.02
CA GLU A 78 -15.35 27.30 -9.53
C GLU A 78 -15.40 27.34 -11.07
N ALA A 79 -14.47 26.64 -11.75
CA ALA A 79 -14.46 26.56 -13.21
C ALA A 79 -15.68 25.79 -13.77
N LEU A 80 -16.15 24.76 -13.06
CA LEU A 80 -17.38 24.04 -13.39
C LEU A 80 -18.60 24.95 -13.27
N ALA A 81 -18.70 25.73 -12.18
CA ALA A 81 -19.78 26.69 -11.98
C ALA A 81 -19.78 27.79 -13.06
N ALA A 82 -18.59 28.30 -13.40
CA ALA A 82 -18.41 29.30 -14.46
C ALA A 82 -18.51 28.72 -15.90
N LYS A 83 -18.63 27.39 -16.04
CA LYS A 83 -18.56 26.66 -17.33
C LYS A 83 -17.31 26.99 -18.16
N ASP A 84 -16.22 27.40 -17.51
CA ASP A 84 -14.97 27.74 -18.16
C ASP A 84 -14.15 26.46 -18.40
N ARG A 85 -14.29 25.90 -19.62
CA ARG A 85 -13.60 24.67 -20.03
C ARG A 85 -12.08 24.79 -19.99
N SER A 86 -11.54 25.99 -20.21
CA SER A 86 -10.08 26.21 -20.24
C SER A 86 -9.48 26.04 -18.84
N LYS A 87 -10.07 26.71 -17.85
CA LYS A 87 -9.67 26.62 -16.44
C LYS A 87 -9.96 25.26 -15.84
N LEU A 88 -11.04 24.61 -16.27
CA LEU A 88 -11.37 23.25 -15.85
C LEU A 88 -10.26 22.27 -16.24
N LYS A 89 -9.78 22.33 -17.50
CA LYS A 89 -8.71 21.45 -17.98
C LYS A 89 -7.44 21.65 -17.16
N VAL A 90 -7.02 22.90 -16.96
CA VAL A 90 -5.82 23.23 -16.16
C VAL A 90 -5.93 22.68 -14.74
N ALA A 91 -7.08 22.85 -14.08
CA ALA A 91 -7.28 22.33 -12.73
C ALA A 91 -7.21 20.80 -12.68
N LEU A 92 -7.79 20.10 -13.65
CA LEU A 92 -7.75 18.64 -13.73
C LEU A 92 -6.33 18.11 -13.97
N ASP A 93 -5.56 18.75 -14.86
CA ASP A 93 -4.18 18.37 -15.16
C ASP A 93 -3.29 18.50 -13.92
N HIS A 94 -3.40 19.60 -13.17
CA HIS A 94 -2.69 19.79 -11.91
C HIS A 94 -3.09 18.75 -10.85
N ILE A 95 -4.38 18.48 -10.68
CA ILE A 95 -4.86 17.44 -9.75
C ILE A 95 -4.28 16.08 -10.13
N HIS A 96 -4.29 15.74 -11.42
CA HIS A 96 -3.74 14.48 -11.91
C HIS A 96 -2.23 14.38 -11.64
N HIS A 97 -1.48 15.43 -11.96
CA HIS A 97 -0.04 15.49 -11.71
C HIS A 97 0.31 15.28 -10.24
N PHE A 98 -0.35 15.99 -9.31
CA PHE A 98 -0.07 15.83 -7.87
C PHE A 98 -0.45 14.45 -7.34
N LYS A 99 -1.56 13.87 -7.81
CA LYS A 99 -1.94 12.50 -7.47
C LYS A 99 -0.92 11.48 -8.01
N HIS A 100 -0.41 11.69 -9.21
CA HIS A 100 0.62 10.83 -9.80
C HIS A 100 1.95 10.93 -9.03
N ALA A 101 2.40 12.14 -8.70
CA ALA A 101 3.60 12.36 -7.88
C ALA A 101 3.51 11.66 -6.52
N LEU A 102 2.34 11.72 -5.88
CA LEU A 102 2.09 11.07 -4.60
C LEU A 102 2.12 9.53 -4.72
N ARG A 103 1.55 8.95 -5.79
CA ARG A 103 1.66 7.51 -6.06
C ARG A 103 3.09 7.09 -6.37
N LYS A 104 3.84 7.86 -7.16
CA LYS A 104 5.24 7.57 -7.48
C LYS A 104 6.13 7.60 -6.23
N ALA A 105 5.86 8.50 -5.30
CA ALA A 105 6.57 8.57 -4.03
C ALA A 105 6.16 7.46 -3.03
N MET A 106 5.06 6.76 -3.32
CA MET A 106 4.53 5.62 -2.55
C MET A 106 4.85 4.28 -3.19
N VAL A 107 5.70 4.20 -4.22
CA VAL A 107 6.17 2.94 -4.81
C VAL A 107 7.65 2.82 -4.52
#